data_AF-A0A968GE40-F1
#
_entry.id   AF-A0A968GE40-F1
#
_cell.length_a   1.000
_cell.length_b   1.000
_cell.length_c   1.000
_cell.angle_alpha   90.00
_cell.angle_beta   90.00
_cell.angle_gamma   90.00
#
_symmetry.space_group_name_H-M   'P 1'
#
loop_
_entity.id
_entity.type
_entity.pdbx_description
1 polymer ?
#
loop_
_entity_poly.entity_id
_entity_poly.type
_entity_poly.pdbx_seq_one_letter_code
_entity_poly.pdbx_strand_id
1 'polypeptide(L)'
;MSFIKQFTLSLTILIASSLSIYAKVEPLTPQRTVTMLEQIAFATVENSNANNNFHPEVKLRVPYPEVESLNKFFDKSFPTRKSATTHFYHIKRIAAASEALNINPILFAEIYAVTSTWAKSDIAGYLFYLMVTDVENRYFSATLPLSGKKPTNRLTYAVEYLQELSKMHSIDRHEHLAQRLPADMINVLSRIVDKIDTLDRSLEKLRANPIHIEKIDQFRAWSKQSSIANDAEQASLLISVFGQETFNSWKKNYPILLDANHMVGQLAITIATQLASSSQSARLNTYNAIFTHSARNLSKEMLANEEKTWTHFLNTATKIEKRRLKR
;
A
#
# COMPACT_ATOMS: atom_id res chain seq x y z
N MET A 1 63.38 21.97 -8.08
CA MET A 1 62.58 21.07 -7.20
C MET A 1 61.35 20.65 -7.99
N SER A 2 61.28 19.36 -8.31
CA SER A 2 60.53 18.82 -9.45
C SER A 2 59.03 18.71 -9.18
N PHE A 3 58.24 19.21 -10.14
CA PHE A 3 56.78 19.05 -10.29
C PHE A 3 56.30 17.59 -10.02
N ILE A 4 57.18 16.61 -10.25
CA ILE A 4 56.94 15.19 -10.05
C ILE A 4 56.73 14.84 -8.56
N LYS A 5 57.37 15.57 -7.62
CA LYS A 5 57.18 15.34 -6.16
C LYS A 5 55.83 15.85 -5.65
N GLN A 6 55.29 16.92 -6.24
CA GLN A 6 53.96 17.43 -5.89
C GLN A 6 52.83 16.58 -6.50
N PHE A 7 53.06 16.01 -7.69
CA PHE A 7 52.09 15.12 -8.32
C PHE A 7 51.99 13.78 -7.60
N THR A 8 53.13 13.22 -7.16
CA THR A 8 53.14 11.98 -6.37
C THR A 8 52.48 12.18 -5.02
N LEU A 9 52.77 13.28 -4.29
CA LEU A 9 52.15 13.57 -2.99
C LEU A 9 50.62 13.79 -3.09
N SER A 10 50.16 14.47 -4.16
CA SER A 10 48.74 14.68 -4.42
C SER A 10 48.03 13.37 -4.78
N LEU A 11 48.70 12.48 -5.53
CA LEU A 11 48.14 11.17 -5.90
C LEU A 11 48.10 10.21 -4.71
N THR A 12 49.08 10.21 -3.81
CA THR A 12 49.00 9.43 -2.56
C THR A 12 47.94 9.95 -1.61
N ILE A 13 47.70 11.26 -1.54
CA ILE A 13 46.61 11.82 -0.73
C ILE A 13 45.25 11.49 -1.35
N LEU A 14 45.08 11.49 -2.68
CA LEU A 14 43.82 11.09 -3.35
C LEU A 14 43.54 9.59 -3.21
N ILE A 15 44.58 8.75 -3.25
CA ILE A 15 44.46 7.30 -3.03
C ILE A 15 44.23 6.99 -1.55
N ALA A 16 44.90 7.70 -0.63
CA ALA A 16 44.68 7.53 0.80
C ALA A 16 43.29 8.05 1.25
N SER A 17 42.77 9.12 0.65
CA SER A 17 41.42 9.62 0.95
C SER A 17 40.30 8.84 0.26
N SER A 18 40.54 8.19 -0.88
CA SER A 18 39.57 7.23 -1.45
C SER A 18 39.58 5.87 -0.73
N LEU A 19 40.70 5.47 -0.13
CA LEU A 19 40.79 4.25 0.70
C LEU A 19 40.34 4.45 2.16
N SER A 20 40.25 5.70 2.64
CA SER A 20 39.78 6.02 4.01
C SER A 20 38.25 6.15 4.14
N ILE A 21 37.51 6.23 3.02
CA ILE A 21 36.03 6.19 3.03
C ILE A 21 35.53 4.74 3.00
N TYR A 22 36.36 3.79 2.56
CA TYR A 22 36.16 2.35 2.73
C TYR A 22 36.96 1.84 3.93
N ALA A 23 36.79 2.47 5.10
CA ALA A 23 37.03 1.76 6.35
C ALA A 23 36.14 0.52 6.31
N LYS A 24 36.76 -0.65 6.14
CA LYS A 24 36.17 -2.00 6.08
C LYS A 24 34.89 -2.10 6.93
N VAL A 25 33.75 -1.81 6.32
CA VAL A 25 32.46 -2.31 6.79
C VAL A 25 32.50 -3.76 6.38
N GLU A 26 32.54 -4.69 7.34
CA GLU A 26 32.33 -6.09 7.02
C GLU A 26 31.11 -6.20 6.09
N PRO A 27 31.20 -6.89 4.94
CA PRO A 27 30.05 -7.05 4.07
C PRO A 27 28.91 -7.62 4.91
N LEU A 28 27.75 -6.96 4.91
CA LEU A 28 26.62 -7.43 5.70
C LEU A 28 26.26 -8.85 5.25
N THR A 29 26.37 -9.79 6.18
CA THR A 29 25.91 -11.15 5.94
C THR A 29 24.37 -11.18 5.93
N PRO A 30 23.77 -12.17 5.24
CA PRO A 30 22.33 -12.40 5.35
C PRO A 30 21.86 -12.52 6.80
N GLN A 31 22.62 -13.20 7.67
CA GLN A 31 22.27 -13.39 9.08
C GLN A 31 22.25 -12.07 9.87
N ARG A 32 23.26 -11.21 9.69
CA ARG A 32 23.28 -9.89 10.33
C ARG A 32 22.13 -9.02 9.84
N THR A 33 21.82 -9.12 8.55
CA THR A 33 20.70 -8.43 7.91
C THR A 33 19.36 -8.85 8.51
N VAL A 34 19.13 -10.14 8.68
CA VAL A 34 17.92 -10.68 9.33
C VAL A 34 17.75 -10.09 10.73
N THR A 35 18.81 -10.11 11.54
CA THR A 35 18.77 -9.55 12.90
C THR A 35 18.40 -8.07 12.89
N MET A 36 18.98 -7.29 11.98
CA MET A 36 18.70 -5.86 11.85
C MET A 36 17.26 -5.57 11.37
N LEU A 37 16.75 -6.37 10.43
CA LEU A 37 15.36 -6.29 9.95
C LEU A 37 14.38 -6.59 11.08
N GLU A 38 14.62 -7.64 11.86
CA GLU A 38 13.81 -8.01 13.02
C GLU A 38 13.83 -6.95 14.12
N GLN A 39 14.99 -6.31 14.35
CA GLN A 39 15.10 -5.17 15.27
C GLN A 39 14.21 -3.99 14.82
N ILE A 40 14.22 -3.66 13.52
CA ILE A 40 13.38 -2.59 12.97
C ILE A 40 11.89 -2.98 13.04
N ALA A 41 11.56 -4.23 12.71
CA ALA A 41 10.19 -4.75 12.80
C ALA A 41 9.66 -4.67 14.24
N PHE A 42 10.44 -5.14 15.21
CA PHE A 42 10.14 -5.03 16.64
C PHE A 42 9.90 -3.57 17.06
N ALA A 43 10.84 -2.68 16.74
CA ALA A 43 10.74 -1.26 17.10
C ALA A 43 9.53 -0.57 16.46
N THR A 44 9.15 -0.99 15.26
CA THR A 44 7.93 -0.52 14.58
C THR A 44 6.68 -0.93 15.35
N VAL A 45 6.57 -2.21 15.72
CA VAL A 45 5.43 -2.74 16.48
C VAL A 45 5.31 -2.05 17.85
N GLU A 46 6.43 -1.86 18.54
CA GLU A 46 6.48 -1.14 19.82
C GLU A 46 5.98 0.32 19.70
N ASN A 47 6.39 1.04 18.66
CA ASN A 47 5.89 2.38 18.39
C ASN A 47 4.39 2.40 18.07
N SER A 48 3.92 1.45 17.26
CA SER A 48 2.49 1.33 16.94
C SER A 48 1.64 1.04 18.18
N ASN A 49 2.09 0.14 19.05
CA ASN A 49 1.42 -0.17 20.31
C ASN A 49 1.42 1.03 21.25
N ALA A 50 2.52 1.77 21.34
CA ALA A 50 2.56 3.01 22.10
C ALA A 50 1.54 4.01 21.56
N ASN A 51 1.49 4.26 20.25
CA ASN A 51 0.55 5.24 19.68
C ASN A 51 -0.93 4.85 19.87
N ASN A 52 -1.26 3.56 19.84
CA ASN A 52 -2.65 3.09 19.97
C ASN A 52 -3.18 3.14 21.42
N ASN A 53 -2.29 3.12 22.42
CA ASN A 53 -2.68 3.05 23.83
C ASN A 53 -2.87 4.42 24.51
N PHE A 54 -2.75 5.54 23.78
CA PHE A 54 -2.87 6.88 24.36
C PHE A 54 -3.88 7.76 23.63
N HIS A 55 -4.49 8.69 24.38
CA HIS A 55 -5.45 9.65 23.85
C HIS A 55 -4.82 10.54 22.74
N PRO A 56 -5.56 10.88 21.66
CA PRO A 56 -5.06 11.61 20.49
C PRO A 56 -4.38 12.96 20.79
N GLU A 57 -4.65 13.54 21.95
CA GLU A 57 -4.19 14.89 22.33
C GLU A 57 -2.83 14.90 23.04
N VAL A 58 -2.28 13.73 23.40
CA VAL A 58 -0.98 13.65 24.06
C VAL A 58 0.12 13.37 23.03
N LYS A 59 0.99 14.36 22.78
CA LYS A 59 2.22 14.15 22.01
C LYS A 59 3.16 13.21 22.78
N LEU A 60 3.09 11.91 22.51
CA LEU A 60 4.03 10.96 23.10
C LEU A 60 5.37 10.95 22.38
N ARG A 61 6.41 10.83 23.20
CA ARG A 61 7.73 10.42 22.75
C ARG A 61 7.70 8.92 22.52
N VAL A 62 7.61 8.51 21.26
CA VAL A 62 7.66 7.08 20.89
C VAL A 62 8.97 6.43 21.38
N PRO A 63 8.94 5.13 21.75
CA PRO A 63 10.13 4.42 22.25
C PRO A 63 11.32 4.42 21.28
N TYR A 64 11.04 4.29 19.98
CA TYR A 64 12.04 4.18 18.91
C TYR A 64 11.83 5.25 17.83
N PRO A 65 12.16 6.53 18.10
CA PRO A 65 11.91 7.63 17.16
C PRO A 65 12.69 7.52 15.84
N GLU A 66 13.78 6.76 15.81
CA GLU A 66 14.51 6.44 14.59
C GLU A 66 13.67 5.73 13.52
N VAL A 67 12.66 4.94 13.92
CA VAL A 67 11.72 4.27 13.00
C VAL A 67 10.79 5.28 12.32
N GLU A 68 10.38 6.34 13.01
CA GLU A 68 9.56 7.41 12.41
C GLU A 68 10.32 8.16 11.31
N SER A 69 11.63 8.36 11.51
CA SER A 69 12.49 8.96 10.49
C SER A 69 12.57 8.08 9.24
N LEU A 70 12.71 6.77 9.43
CA LEU A 70 12.68 5.80 8.34
C LEU A 70 11.33 5.81 7.60
N ASN A 71 10.22 5.85 8.33
CA ASN A 71 8.89 5.88 7.73
C ASN A 71 8.67 7.14 6.89
N LYS A 72 9.07 8.31 7.40
CA LYS A 72 9.02 9.58 6.66
C LYS A 72 9.86 9.55 5.39
N PHE A 73 11.03 8.88 5.43
CA PHE A 73 11.82 8.64 4.23
C PHE A 73 11.03 7.81 3.22
N PHE A 74 10.42 6.69 3.64
CA PHE A 74 9.63 5.85 2.74
C PHE A 74 8.43 6.59 2.13
N ASP A 75 7.70 7.37 2.93
CA ASP A 75 6.57 8.16 2.44
C ASP A 75 6.97 9.19 1.37
N LYS A 76 8.16 9.78 1.51
CA LYS A 76 8.68 10.76 0.56
C LYS A 76 9.29 10.11 -0.68
N SER A 77 10.03 9.01 -0.50
CA SER A 77 10.83 8.40 -1.56
C SER A 77 10.03 7.43 -2.43
N PHE A 78 8.91 6.90 -1.92
CA PHE A 78 8.08 5.91 -2.62
C PHE A 78 6.62 6.36 -2.73
N PRO A 79 6.32 7.47 -3.44
CA PRO A 79 4.95 7.96 -3.59
C PRO A 79 4.03 6.95 -4.31
N THR A 80 4.57 6.15 -5.23
CA THR A 80 3.78 5.10 -5.92
C THR A 80 3.27 4.06 -4.93
N ARG A 81 4.02 3.72 -3.88
CA ARG A 81 3.59 2.79 -2.83
C ARG A 81 2.25 3.22 -2.23
N LYS A 82 2.12 4.49 -1.84
CA LYS A 82 0.91 4.99 -1.17
C LYS A 82 -0.32 4.85 -2.08
N SER A 83 -0.21 5.24 -3.34
CA SER A 83 -1.30 5.08 -4.31
C SER A 83 -1.64 3.60 -4.55
N ALA A 84 -0.63 2.74 -4.73
CA ALA A 84 -0.82 1.31 -4.92
C ALA A 84 -1.48 0.64 -3.72
N THR A 85 -1.04 0.96 -2.49
CA THR A 85 -1.63 0.43 -1.24
C THR A 85 -3.09 0.83 -1.10
N THR A 86 -3.46 2.07 -1.42
CA THR A 86 -4.87 2.51 -1.42
C THR A 86 -5.71 1.69 -2.41
N HIS A 87 -5.23 1.53 -3.65
CA HIS A 87 -5.94 0.73 -4.65
C HIS A 87 -6.06 -0.75 -4.24
N PHE A 88 -4.99 -1.32 -3.68
CA PHE A 88 -4.99 -2.67 -3.14
C PHE A 88 -6.03 -2.86 -2.04
N TYR A 89 -6.10 -1.90 -1.11
CA TYR A 89 -7.11 -1.90 -0.04
C TYR A 89 -8.54 -1.93 -0.60
N HIS A 90 -8.86 -1.12 -1.62
CA HIS A 90 -10.16 -1.15 -2.25
C HIS A 90 -10.46 -2.49 -2.93
N ILE A 91 -9.49 -3.07 -3.65
CA ILE A 91 -9.63 -4.39 -4.28
C ILE A 91 -9.90 -5.47 -3.22
N LYS A 92 -9.13 -5.51 -2.13
CA LYS A 92 -9.32 -6.50 -1.05
C LYS A 92 -10.70 -6.39 -0.41
N ARG A 93 -11.19 -5.17 -0.19
CA ARG A 93 -12.54 -4.96 0.36
C ARG A 93 -13.63 -5.44 -0.58
N ILE A 94 -13.55 -5.07 -1.86
CA ILE A 94 -14.52 -5.50 -2.87
C ILE A 94 -14.50 -7.02 -3.00
N ALA A 95 -13.32 -7.65 -3.05
CA ALA A 95 -13.18 -9.09 -3.12
C ALA A 95 -13.83 -9.79 -1.90
N ALA A 96 -13.49 -9.36 -0.69
CA ALA A 96 -14.04 -9.92 0.54
C ALA A 96 -15.57 -9.75 0.64
N ALA A 97 -16.07 -8.55 0.30
CA ALA A 97 -17.51 -8.29 0.27
C ALA A 97 -18.22 -9.13 -0.80
N SER A 98 -17.57 -9.35 -1.95
CA SER A 98 -18.14 -10.14 -3.04
C SER A 98 -18.29 -11.61 -2.67
N GLU A 99 -17.30 -12.16 -1.98
CA GLU A 99 -17.33 -13.51 -1.43
C GLU A 99 -18.43 -13.63 -0.35
N ALA A 100 -18.45 -12.71 0.61
CA ALA A 100 -19.43 -12.73 1.71
C ALA A 100 -20.89 -12.58 1.24
N LEU A 101 -21.13 -11.78 0.20
CA LEU A 101 -22.47 -11.49 -0.32
C LEU A 101 -22.84 -12.32 -1.55
N ASN A 102 -21.95 -13.21 -2.01
CA ASN A 102 -22.10 -14.01 -3.22
C ASN A 102 -22.50 -13.16 -4.46
N ILE A 103 -21.76 -12.08 -4.71
CA ILE A 103 -21.97 -11.17 -5.85
C ILE A 103 -20.77 -11.20 -6.79
N ASN A 104 -20.98 -10.78 -8.04
CA ASN A 104 -19.90 -10.73 -9.03
C ASN A 104 -18.87 -9.64 -8.67
N PRO A 105 -17.61 -10.00 -8.34
CA PRO A 105 -16.61 -9.04 -7.88
C PRO A 105 -16.15 -8.07 -8.98
N ILE A 106 -16.13 -8.52 -10.23
CA ILE A 106 -15.74 -7.67 -11.36
C ILE A 106 -16.82 -6.61 -11.61
N LEU A 107 -18.09 -7.01 -11.62
CA LEU A 107 -19.19 -6.07 -11.75
C LEU A 107 -19.21 -5.06 -10.59
N PHE A 108 -18.96 -5.52 -9.36
CA PHE A 108 -18.88 -4.62 -8.21
C PHE A 108 -17.73 -3.61 -8.36
N ALA A 109 -16.54 -4.06 -8.77
CA ALA A 109 -15.41 -3.18 -9.04
C ALA A 109 -15.67 -2.18 -10.17
N GLU A 110 -16.36 -2.59 -11.23
CA GLU A 110 -16.72 -1.71 -12.34
C GLU A 110 -17.71 -0.62 -11.90
N ILE A 111 -18.76 -0.97 -11.16
CA ILE A 111 -19.73 0.02 -10.65
C ILE A 111 -19.07 0.95 -9.62
N TYR A 112 -18.19 0.43 -8.77
CA TYR A 112 -17.37 1.25 -7.87
C TYR A 112 -16.56 2.29 -8.66
N ALA A 113 -15.89 1.88 -9.74
CA ALA A 113 -15.08 2.79 -10.55
C ALA A 113 -15.92 3.83 -11.30
N VAL A 114 -17.08 3.43 -11.84
CA VAL A 114 -18.00 4.34 -12.53
C VAL A 114 -18.56 5.39 -11.57
N THR A 115 -19.02 4.97 -10.39
CA THR A 115 -19.59 5.89 -9.39
C THR A 115 -18.54 6.87 -8.85
N SER A 116 -17.30 6.42 -8.61
CA SER A 116 -16.18 7.33 -8.30
C SER A 116 -15.91 8.37 -9.41
N THR A 117 -15.99 7.94 -10.67
CA THR A 117 -15.77 8.82 -11.83
C THR A 117 -16.88 9.89 -11.94
N TRP A 118 -18.14 9.50 -11.75
CA TRP A 118 -19.27 10.41 -11.80
C TRP A 118 -19.19 11.53 -10.76
N ALA A 119 -18.80 11.20 -9.52
CA ALA A 119 -18.68 12.18 -8.46
C ALA A 119 -17.33 12.93 -8.44
N LYS A 120 -16.36 12.47 -9.24
CA LYS A 120 -14.95 12.92 -9.23
C LYS A 120 -14.31 12.74 -7.85
N SER A 121 -14.61 11.65 -7.17
CA SER A 121 -14.15 11.37 -5.81
C SER A 121 -14.21 9.88 -5.49
N ASP A 122 -13.17 9.34 -4.84
CA ASP A 122 -13.15 7.96 -4.36
C ASP A 122 -14.19 7.69 -3.27
N ILE A 123 -14.63 8.75 -2.57
CA ILE A 123 -15.70 8.68 -1.58
C ILE A 123 -16.99 8.15 -2.23
N ALA A 124 -17.26 8.45 -3.50
CA ALA A 124 -18.46 7.97 -4.17
C ALA A 124 -18.47 6.47 -4.41
N GLY A 125 -17.37 5.89 -4.92
CA GLY A 125 -17.23 4.44 -4.99
C GLY A 125 -17.38 3.82 -3.61
N TYR A 126 -16.82 4.48 -2.58
CA TYR A 126 -16.97 4.02 -1.20
C TYR A 126 -18.41 4.06 -0.69
N LEU A 127 -19.19 5.09 -1.02
CA LEU A 127 -20.63 5.15 -0.71
C LEU A 127 -21.40 4.02 -1.38
N PHE A 128 -21.10 3.72 -2.64
CA PHE A 128 -21.70 2.56 -3.31
C PHE A 128 -21.30 1.24 -2.62
N TYR A 129 -20.04 1.09 -2.23
CA TYR A 129 -19.60 -0.05 -1.43
C TYR A 129 -20.38 -0.18 -0.11
N LEU A 130 -20.60 0.92 0.60
CA LEU A 130 -21.37 0.92 1.86
C LEU A 130 -22.82 0.50 1.63
N MET A 131 -23.45 0.99 0.56
CA MET A 131 -24.80 0.55 0.17
C MET A 131 -24.84 -0.96 -0.06
N VAL A 132 -23.91 -1.51 -0.82
CA VAL A 132 -23.88 -2.95 -1.12
C VAL A 132 -23.63 -3.80 0.14
N THR A 133 -22.79 -3.32 1.05
CA THR A 133 -22.33 -4.09 2.22
C THR A 133 -23.16 -3.90 3.49
N ASP A 134 -24.11 -2.96 3.50
CA ASP A 134 -25.10 -2.80 4.58
C ASP A 134 -24.45 -2.72 5.97
N VAL A 135 -23.26 -2.10 6.04
CA VAL A 135 -22.54 -1.94 7.30
C VAL A 135 -23.15 -0.74 8.01
N GLU A 136 -23.80 -0.97 9.15
CA GLU A 136 -24.07 0.06 10.16
C GLU A 136 -22.74 0.71 10.55
N ASN A 137 -22.37 1.75 9.81
CA ASN A 137 -21.16 2.51 10.05
C ASN A 137 -21.56 3.68 10.95
N ARG A 138 -20.69 4.10 11.86
CA ARG A 138 -20.90 5.29 12.71
C ARG A 138 -21.21 6.57 11.92
N TYR A 139 -20.92 6.58 10.61
CA TYR A 139 -21.19 7.68 9.67
C TYR A 139 -22.38 7.41 8.70
N PHE A 140 -22.98 6.22 8.74
CA PHE A 140 -24.00 5.76 7.80
C PHE A 140 -25.03 4.90 8.55
N SER A 141 -26.10 5.51 9.04
CA SER A 141 -27.24 4.83 9.66
C SER A 141 -28.36 4.49 8.66
N ALA A 142 -28.11 4.68 7.37
CA ALA A 142 -29.09 4.49 6.33
C ALA A 142 -29.17 3.01 5.96
N THR A 143 -30.01 2.25 6.67
CA THR A 143 -30.48 0.97 6.16
C THR A 143 -31.07 1.24 4.77
N LEU A 144 -30.59 0.48 3.80
CA LEU A 144 -31.20 0.41 2.48
C LEU A 144 -32.70 0.12 2.66
N PRO A 145 -33.62 0.92 2.09
CA PRO A 145 -35.05 0.76 2.36
C PRO A 145 -35.56 -0.49 1.67
N LEU A 146 -35.38 -1.68 2.27
CA LEU A 146 -35.70 -3.00 1.72
C LEU A 146 -37.06 -2.92 1.02
N SER A 147 -37.07 -2.72 -0.30
CA SER A 147 -38.26 -2.98 -1.09
C SER A 147 -38.66 -4.42 -0.75
N GLY A 148 -39.94 -4.70 -0.53
CA GLY A 148 -40.45 -5.91 0.14
C GLY A 148 -40.11 -7.26 -0.48
N LYS A 149 -39.11 -7.31 -1.38
CA LYS A 149 -38.49 -8.49 -1.99
C LYS A 149 -37.02 -8.50 -1.55
N LYS A 150 -36.63 -9.41 -0.66
CA LYS A 150 -35.19 -9.70 -0.42
C LYS A 150 -34.59 -10.19 -1.75
N PRO A 151 -33.77 -9.41 -2.47
CA PRO A 151 -33.25 -9.88 -3.74
C PRO A 151 -32.05 -10.80 -3.51
N THR A 152 -31.85 -11.74 -4.42
CA THR A 152 -30.73 -12.67 -4.43
C THR A 152 -29.38 -11.97 -4.68
N ASN A 153 -29.36 -10.70 -5.15
CA ASN A 153 -28.14 -9.94 -5.49
C ASN A 153 -28.16 -8.50 -4.93
N ARG A 154 -27.21 -8.19 -4.03
CA ARG A 154 -27.06 -6.88 -3.36
C ARG A 154 -26.65 -5.73 -4.30
N LEU A 155 -25.95 -6.02 -5.41
CA LEU A 155 -25.56 -4.98 -6.39
C LEU A 155 -26.77 -4.40 -7.09
N THR A 156 -27.66 -5.27 -7.60
CA THR A 156 -28.89 -4.88 -8.28
C THR A 156 -29.72 -3.98 -7.38
N TYR A 157 -29.84 -4.35 -6.11
CA TYR A 157 -30.60 -3.59 -5.14
C TYR A 157 -30.03 -2.19 -4.89
N ALA A 158 -28.71 -2.07 -4.73
CA ALA A 158 -28.07 -0.77 -4.55
C ALA A 158 -28.28 0.14 -5.78
N VAL A 159 -28.27 -0.44 -6.98
CA VAL A 159 -28.56 0.29 -8.23
C VAL A 159 -30.03 0.70 -8.30
N GLU A 160 -30.97 -0.19 -7.99
CA GLU A 160 -32.42 0.11 -7.96
C GLU A 160 -32.73 1.24 -6.97
N TYR A 161 -32.15 1.21 -5.77
CA TYR A 161 -32.31 2.29 -4.80
C TYR A 161 -31.84 3.64 -5.35
N LEU A 162 -30.69 3.68 -6.02
CA LEU A 162 -30.20 4.91 -6.65
C LEU A 162 -31.12 5.38 -7.78
N GLN A 163 -31.72 4.46 -8.55
CA GLN A 163 -32.72 4.78 -9.59
C GLN A 163 -34.08 5.23 -9.02
N GLU A 164 -34.46 4.75 -7.84
CA GLU A 164 -35.64 5.28 -7.14
C GLU A 164 -35.39 6.72 -6.70
N LEU A 165 -34.21 7.00 -6.14
CA LEU A 165 -33.80 8.35 -5.80
C LEU A 165 -33.73 9.26 -7.04
N SER A 166 -33.33 8.77 -8.21
CA SER A 166 -33.24 9.60 -9.43
C SER A 166 -34.61 10.06 -9.93
N LYS A 167 -35.68 9.34 -9.59
CA LYS A 167 -37.06 9.66 -9.95
C LYS A 167 -37.75 10.63 -8.98
N MET A 168 -37.19 10.84 -7.79
CA MET A 168 -37.73 11.78 -6.80
C MET A 168 -37.48 13.23 -7.23
N HIS A 169 -38.38 14.13 -6.85
CA HIS A 169 -38.13 15.57 -7.00
C HIS A 169 -36.89 15.97 -6.17
N SER A 170 -36.12 16.95 -6.64
CA SER A 170 -34.80 17.27 -6.07
C SER A 170 -34.85 17.68 -4.60
N ILE A 171 -35.92 18.37 -4.19
CA ILE A 171 -36.18 18.79 -2.80
C ILE A 171 -36.47 17.57 -1.93
N ASP A 172 -37.46 16.75 -2.29
CA ASP A 172 -37.86 15.54 -1.55
C ASP A 172 -36.68 14.56 -1.41
N ARG A 173 -35.89 14.41 -2.48
CA ARG A 173 -34.66 13.62 -2.47
C ARG A 173 -33.65 14.15 -1.47
N HIS A 174 -33.44 15.47 -1.46
CA HIS A 174 -32.51 16.09 -0.52
C HIS A 174 -32.98 15.88 0.93
N GLU A 175 -34.26 16.08 1.21
CA GLU A 175 -34.84 15.85 2.54
C GLU A 175 -34.71 14.39 2.99
N HIS A 176 -35.01 13.42 2.12
CA HIS A 176 -34.85 11.99 2.39
C HIS A 176 -33.40 11.62 2.71
N LEU A 177 -32.44 12.17 1.97
CA LEU A 177 -31.01 11.93 2.20
C LEU A 177 -30.49 12.66 3.44
N ALA A 178 -30.98 13.86 3.75
CA ALA A 178 -30.56 14.67 4.90
C ALA A 178 -30.91 14.03 6.25
N GLN A 179 -31.97 13.22 6.30
CA GLN A 179 -32.32 12.43 7.49
C GLN A 179 -31.30 11.32 7.78
N ARG A 180 -30.42 11.00 6.83
CA ARG A 180 -29.64 9.77 6.80
C ARG A 180 -28.14 9.99 6.63
N LEU A 181 -27.73 11.14 6.08
CA LEU A 181 -26.35 11.41 5.68
C LEU A 181 -25.90 12.83 6.05
N PRO A 182 -24.62 13.00 6.39
CA PRO A 182 -23.97 14.30 6.44
C PRO A 182 -24.05 15.05 5.08
N ALA A 183 -24.13 16.38 5.13
CA ALA A 183 -24.34 17.23 3.94
C ALA A 183 -23.28 17.05 2.84
N ASP A 184 -22.03 16.81 3.21
CA ASP A 184 -20.93 16.52 2.28
C ASP A 184 -21.15 15.19 1.53
N MET A 185 -21.66 14.16 2.22
CA MET A 185 -22.00 12.88 1.61
C MET A 185 -23.24 12.98 0.71
N ILE A 186 -24.23 13.79 1.08
CA ILE A 186 -25.42 14.05 0.23
C ILE A 186 -24.99 14.65 -1.11
N ASN A 187 -24.08 15.61 -1.10
CA ASN A 187 -23.58 16.24 -2.33
C ASN A 187 -22.85 15.26 -3.25
N VAL A 188 -22.03 14.38 -2.67
CA VAL A 188 -21.34 13.32 -3.43
C VAL A 188 -22.35 12.32 -4.00
N LEU A 189 -23.30 11.87 -3.17
CA LEU A 189 -24.32 10.91 -3.56
C LEU A 189 -25.26 11.46 -4.63
N SER A 190 -25.65 12.73 -4.55
CA SER A 190 -26.52 13.39 -5.54
C SER A 190 -25.90 13.33 -6.95
N ARG A 191 -24.57 13.47 -7.07
CA ARG A 191 -23.87 13.34 -8.36
C ARG A 191 -23.91 11.92 -8.93
N ILE A 192 -23.99 10.91 -8.07
CA ILE A 192 -24.17 9.51 -8.48
C ILE A 192 -25.60 9.33 -8.96
N VAL A 193 -26.57 9.77 -8.16
CA VAL A 193 -28.01 9.64 -8.44
C VAL A 193 -28.38 10.33 -9.75
N ASP A 194 -27.88 11.55 -10.02
CA ASP A 194 -28.17 12.29 -11.25
C ASP A 194 -27.66 11.61 -12.54
N LYS A 195 -26.83 10.58 -12.41
CA LYS A 195 -26.21 9.86 -13.53
C LYS A 195 -26.56 8.37 -13.58
N ILE A 196 -27.26 7.84 -12.58
CA ILE A 196 -27.48 6.40 -12.42
C ILE A 196 -28.21 5.77 -13.61
N ASP A 197 -29.13 6.52 -14.25
CA ASP A 197 -29.87 6.04 -15.43
C ASP A 197 -28.97 5.86 -16.67
N THR A 198 -27.70 6.29 -16.59
CA THR A 198 -26.68 6.09 -17.63
C THR A 198 -25.61 5.05 -17.23
N LEU A 199 -25.89 4.22 -16.21
CA LEU A 199 -24.95 3.23 -15.69
C LEU A 199 -24.45 2.27 -16.77
N ASP A 200 -25.35 1.65 -17.52
CA ASP A 200 -24.99 0.66 -18.54
C ASP A 200 -24.07 1.25 -19.61
N ARG A 201 -24.41 2.45 -20.13
CA ARG A 201 -23.56 3.19 -21.07
C ARG A 201 -22.19 3.54 -20.46
N SER A 202 -22.15 3.87 -19.17
CA SER A 202 -20.89 4.18 -18.48
C SER A 202 -20.03 2.93 -18.27
N LEU A 203 -20.65 1.77 -17.99
CA LEU A 203 -19.97 0.47 -17.92
C LEU A 203 -19.43 0.06 -19.29
N GLU A 204 -20.21 0.21 -20.36
CA GLU A 204 -19.74 -0.03 -21.73
C GLU A 204 -18.54 0.86 -22.08
N LYS A 205 -18.60 2.14 -21.74
CA LYS A 205 -17.49 3.07 -21.95
C LYS A 205 -16.25 2.69 -21.13
N LEU A 206 -16.43 2.23 -19.89
CA LEU A 206 -15.34 1.73 -19.06
C LEU A 206 -14.72 0.49 -19.72
N ARG A 207 -15.54 -0.47 -20.13
CA ARG A 207 -15.12 -1.74 -20.73
C ARG A 207 -14.44 -1.58 -22.09
N ALA A 208 -14.83 -0.57 -22.86
CA ALA A 208 -14.20 -0.22 -24.13
C ALA A 208 -12.82 0.47 -23.96
N ASN A 209 -12.46 0.92 -22.75
CA ASN A 209 -11.15 1.51 -22.51
C ASN A 209 -10.06 0.43 -22.61
N PRO A 210 -8.99 0.61 -23.42
CA PRO A 210 -7.92 -0.37 -23.55
C PRO A 210 -7.26 -0.78 -22.22
N ILE A 211 -7.20 0.13 -21.25
CA ILE A 211 -6.59 -0.11 -19.93
C ILE A 211 -7.51 -0.97 -19.03
N HIS A 212 -8.79 -1.16 -19.40
CA HIS A 212 -9.73 -1.94 -18.59
C HIS A 212 -9.26 -3.37 -18.35
N ILE A 213 -8.75 -4.04 -19.39
CA ILE A 213 -8.24 -5.42 -19.28
C ILE A 213 -7.12 -5.49 -18.23
N GLU A 214 -6.18 -4.53 -18.27
CA GLU A 214 -5.10 -4.46 -17.27
C GLU A 214 -5.62 -4.25 -15.84
N LYS A 215 -6.69 -3.47 -15.67
CA LYS A 215 -7.34 -3.27 -14.36
C LYS A 215 -8.05 -4.52 -13.86
N ILE A 216 -8.68 -5.28 -14.75
CA ILE A 216 -9.30 -6.56 -14.39
C ILE A 216 -8.24 -7.58 -14.00
N ASP A 217 -7.13 -7.66 -14.72
CA ASP A 217 -6.03 -8.57 -14.37
C ASP A 217 -5.37 -8.17 -13.05
N GLN A 218 -5.20 -6.86 -12.82
CA GLN A 218 -4.77 -6.34 -11.52
C GLN A 218 -5.74 -6.76 -10.39
N PHE A 219 -7.05 -6.61 -10.61
CA PHE A 219 -8.05 -7.03 -9.62
C PHE A 219 -7.93 -8.53 -9.32
N ARG A 220 -7.83 -9.37 -10.36
CA ARG A 220 -7.72 -10.83 -10.23
C ARG A 220 -6.46 -11.25 -9.47
N ALA A 221 -5.33 -10.59 -9.72
CA ALA A 221 -4.09 -10.86 -9.03
C ALA A 221 -4.16 -10.39 -7.56
N TRP A 222 -4.47 -9.11 -7.34
CA TRP A 222 -4.42 -8.49 -6.02
C TRP A 222 -5.52 -8.95 -5.06
N SER A 223 -6.68 -9.39 -5.56
CA SER A 223 -7.72 -9.99 -4.71
C SER A 223 -7.22 -11.22 -3.95
N LYS A 224 -6.30 -11.98 -4.56
CA LYS A 224 -5.74 -13.22 -4.02
C LYS A 224 -4.42 -13.03 -3.27
N GLN A 225 -3.72 -11.93 -3.50
CA GLN A 225 -2.44 -11.63 -2.86
C GLN A 225 -2.59 -11.11 -1.42
N SER A 226 -1.50 -11.21 -0.67
CA SER A 226 -1.36 -10.66 0.68
C SER A 226 -1.06 -9.16 0.70
N SER A 227 -0.37 -8.64 -0.32
CA SER A 227 0.01 -7.23 -0.44
C SER A 227 0.11 -6.76 -1.89
N ILE A 228 0.55 -5.51 -2.12
CA ILE A 228 0.86 -4.99 -3.48
C ILE A 228 1.99 -5.75 -4.20
N ALA A 229 2.76 -6.58 -3.50
CA ALA A 229 3.77 -7.45 -4.08
C ALA A 229 3.18 -8.79 -4.51
N ASN A 230 3.73 -9.37 -5.57
CA ASN A 230 3.48 -10.76 -5.95
C ASN A 230 4.03 -11.69 -4.87
N ASP A 231 3.14 -12.41 -4.18
CA ASP A 231 3.48 -13.26 -3.04
C ASP A 231 4.52 -14.35 -3.40
N ALA A 232 4.44 -14.94 -4.60
CA ALA A 232 5.34 -16.01 -5.02
C ALA A 232 6.74 -15.47 -5.31
N GLU A 233 6.84 -14.37 -6.06
CA GLU A 233 8.12 -13.73 -6.40
C GLU A 233 8.80 -13.16 -5.14
N GLN A 234 8.03 -12.54 -4.25
CA GLN A 234 8.55 -12.06 -2.98
C GLN A 234 9.04 -13.22 -2.09
N ALA A 235 8.26 -14.30 -1.96
CA ALA A 235 8.68 -15.46 -1.20
C ALA A 235 9.95 -16.08 -1.76
N SER A 236 10.02 -16.26 -3.09
CA SER A 236 11.20 -16.78 -3.79
C SER A 236 12.45 -15.96 -3.48
N LEU A 237 12.36 -14.63 -3.61
CA LEU A 237 13.46 -13.71 -3.26
C LEU A 237 13.88 -13.89 -1.79
N LEU A 238 12.95 -13.76 -0.85
CA LEU A 238 13.28 -13.79 0.58
C LEU A 238 13.84 -15.14 1.02
N ILE A 239 13.31 -16.25 0.50
CA ILE A 239 13.81 -17.60 0.79
C ILE A 239 15.21 -17.79 0.20
N SER A 240 15.45 -17.34 -1.04
CA SER A 240 16.77 -17.49 -1.68
C SER A 240 17.88 -16.74 -0.95
N VAL A 241 17.57 -15.59 -0.35
CA VAL A 241 18.57 -14.74 0.34
C VAL A 241 18.70 -15.08 1.82
N PHE A 242 17.58 -15.28 2.52
CA PHE A 242 17.56 -15.43 3.99
C PHE A 242 17.27 -16.85 4.48
N GLY A 243 16.90 -17.76 3.58
CA GLY A 243 16.58 -19.15 3.90
C GLY A 243 15.11 -19.37 4.29
N GLN A 244 14.64 -20.60 4.08
CA GLN A 244 13.27 -21.02 4.35
C GLN A 244 12.89 -20.91 5.83
N GLU A 245 13.81 -21.23 6.73
CA GLU A 245 13.56 -21.17 8.19
C GLU A 245 13.29 -19.73 8.65
N THR A 246 14.09 -18.78 8.21
CA THR A 246 13.89 -17.35 8.49
C THR A 246 12.53 -16.88 7.96
N PHE A 247 12.21 -17.22 6.71
CA PHE A 247 10.93 -16.85 6.11
C PHE A 247 9.73 -17.41 6.90
N ASN A 248 9.82 -18.66 7.34
CA ASN A 248 8.79 -19.28 8.20
C ASN A 248 8.71 -18.60 9.58
N SER A 249 9.85 -18.23 10.17
CA SER A 249 9.89 -17.45 11.41
C SER A 249 9.21 -16.10 11.24
N TRP A 250 9.48 -15.37 10.15
CA TRP A 250 8.86 -14.08 9.88
C TRP A 250 7.35 -14.18 9.70
N LYS A 251 6.84 -15.22 9.01
CA LYS A 251 5.39 -15.47 8.90
C LYS A 251 4.72 -15.54 10.28
N LYS A 252 5.40 -16.15 11.26
CA LYS A 252 4.87 -16.34 12.62
C LYS A 252 5.07 -15.12 13.52
N ASN A 253 6.28 -14.56 13.52
CA ASN A 253 6.74 -13.64 14.56
C ASN A 253 6.82 -12.18 14.07
N TYR A 254 7.03 -11.96 12.77
CA TYR A 254 7.24 -10.64 12.18
C TYR A 254 6.54 -10.50 10.81
N PRO A 255 5.22 -10.71 10.71
CA PRO A 255 4.51 -10.71 9.43
C PRO A 255 4.62 -9.36 8.68
N ILE A 256 4.90 -8.27 9.40
CA ILE A 256 5.15 -6.93 8.83
C ILE A 256 6.39 -6.86 7.91
N LEU A 257 7.32 -7.81 8.02
CA LEU A 257 8.45 -7.98 7.09
C LEU A 257 8.03 -8.61 5.77
N LEU A 258 6.86 -9.24 5.73
CA LEU A 258 6.30 -9.88 4.54
C LEU A 258 5.20 -9.02 3.89
N ASP A 259 4.73 -7.97 4.56
CA ASP A 259 3.72 -7.06 4.03
C ASP A 259 4.36 -5.91 3.22
N ALA A 260 4.30 -6.01 1.90
CA ALA A 260 4.81 -4.96 1.02
C ALA A 260 3.96 -3.67 1.05
N ASN A 261 2.79 -3.67 1.68
CA ASN A 261 2.07 -2.41 1.94
C ASN A 261 2.79 -1.57 3.01
N HIS A 262 3.56 -2.22 3.88
CA HIS A 262 4.28 -1.60 4.98
C HIS A 262 5.72 -1.22 4.58
N MET A 263 6.29 -0.17 5.21
CA MET A 263 7.68 0.23 4.94
C MET A 263 8.68 -0.88 5.24
N VAL A 264 8.39 -1.72 6.24
CA VAL A 264 9.28 -2.78 6.72
C VAL A 264 9.33 -3.94 5.72
N GLY A 265 8.22 -4.30 5.09
CA GLY A 265 8.22 -5.26 3.99
C GLY A 265 8.93 -4.73 2.75
N GLN A 266 8.73 -3.45 2.40
CA GLN A 266 9.47 -2.80 1.32
C GLN A 266 10.97 -2.77 1.60
N LEU A 267 11.36 -2.49 2.84
CA LEU A 267 12.75 -2.56 3.30
C LEU A 267 13.31 -3.98 3.12
N ALA A 268 12.60 -5.01 3.58
CA ALA A 268 13.03 -6.40 3.43
C ALA A 268 13.24 -6.78 1.95
N ILE A 269 12.32 -6.39 1.07
CA ILE A 269 12.43 -6.61 -0.38
C ILE A 269 13.66 -5.89 -0.95
N THR A 270 13.85 -4.61 -0.64
CA THR A 270 14.99 -3.82 -1.15
C THR A 270 16.33 -4.38 -0.70
N ILE A 271 16.43 -4.78 0.57
CA ILE A 271 17.67 -5.32 1.13
C ILE A 271 17.96 -6.72 0.56
N ALA A 272 16.94 -7.59 0.45
CA ALA A 272 17.11 -8.89 -0.19
C ALA A 272 17.55 -8.76 -1.65
N THR A 273 16.94 -7.83 -2.40
CA THR A 273 17.28 -7.59 -3.81
C THR A 273 18.72 -7.14 -3.98
N GLN A 274 19.22 -6.25 -3.09
CA GLN A 274 20.61 -5.81 -3.09
C GLN A 274 21.61 -6.94 -2.74
N LEU A 275 21.25 -7.82 -1.82
CA LEU A 275 22.08 -8.98 -1.44
C LEU A 275 22.08 -10.08 -2.51
N ALA A 276 20.97 -10.24 -3.25
CA ALA A 276 20.84 -11.26 -4.28
C ALA A 276 21.71 -10.97 -5.53
N SER A 277 21.93 -9.69 -5.87
CA SER A 277 22.65 -9.32 -7.09
C SER A 277 23.33 -7.96 -7.02
N SER A 278 24.61 -7.91 -7.42
CA SER A 278 25.34 -6.65 -7.64
C SER A 278 24.97 -5.97 -8.98
N SER A 279 24.36 -6.70 -9.92
CA SER A 279 23.92 -6.15 -11.21
C SER A 279 22.62 -5.35 -11.09
N GLN A 280 22.66 -4.08 -11.50
CA GLN A 280 21.51 -3.18 -11.51
C GLN A 280 20.36 -3.69 -12.39
N SER A 281 20.66 -4.29 -13.55
CA SER A 281 19.63 -4.82 -14.45
C SER A 281 18.90 -6.02 -13.84
N ALA A 282 19.64 -6.93 -13.19
CA ALA A 282 19.05 -8.07 -12.49
C ALA A 282 18.19 -7.63 -11.30
N ARG A 283 18.60 -6.59 -10.55
CA ARG A 283 17.79 -6.02 -9.46
C ARG A 283 16.51 -5.38 -9.98
N LEU A 284 16.57 -4.61 -11.06
CA LEU A 284 15.37 -4.04 -11.69
C LEU A 284 14.40 -5.13 -12.16
N ASN A 285 14.92 -6.21 -12.75
CA ASN A 285 14.09 -7.36 -13.16
C ASN A 285 13.40 -8.01 -11.97
N THR A 286 14.11 -8.16 -10.84
CA THR A 286 13.54 -8.68 -9.59
C THR A 286 12.41 -7.78 -9.10
N TYR A 287 12.62 -6.46 -9.04
CA TYR A 287 11.55 -5.55 -8.64
C TYR A 287 10.36 -5.58 -9.61
N ASN A 288 10.59 -5.67 -10.92
CA ASN A 288 9.51 -5.76 -11.91
C ASN A 288 8.69 -7.05 -11.79
N ALA A 289 9.31 -8.16 -11.37
CA ALA A 289 8.60 -9.40 -11.09
C ALA A 289 7.74 -9.30 -9.81
N ILE A 290 8.29 -8.65 -8.78
CA ILE A 290 7.60 -8.46 -7.49
C ILE A 290 6.47 -7.43 -7.59
N PHE A 291 6.71 -6.27 -8.19
CA PHE A 291 5.75 -5.16 -8.26
C PHE A 291 5.12 -5.04 -9.65
N THR A 292 3.90 -5.57 -9.75
CA THR A 292 3.13 -5.62 -10.99
C THR A 292 2.03 -4.54 -11.03
N HIS A 293 1.41 -4.35 -12.21
CA HIS A 293 0.27 -3.45 -12.42
C HIS A 293 0.51 -2.01 -11.92
N SER A 294 -0.37 -1.46 -11.08
CA SER A 294 -0.26 -0.11 -10.52
C SER A 294 0.99 0.09 -9.64
N ALA A 295 1.63 -0.99 -9.20
CA ALA A 295 2.90 -0.92 -8.47
C ALA A 295 4.13 -0.94 -9.41
N ARG A 296 3.99 -1.05 -10.73
CA ARG A 296 5.14 -1.16 -11.66
C ARG A 296 6.11 0.03 -11.59
N ASN A 297 5.62 1.23 -11.32
CA ASN A 297 6.49 2.39 -11.14
C ASN A 297 7.29 2.32 -9.82
N LEU A 298 6.79 1.60 -8.82
CA LEU A 298 7.50 1.37 -7.56
C LEU A 298 8.82 0.65 -7.82
N SER A 299 8.90 -0.25 -8.80
CA SER A 299 10.15 -0.93 -9.16
C SER A 299 11.28 0.04 -9.50
N LYS A 300 10.95 1.11 -10.23
CA LYS A 300 11.92 2.16 -10.60
C LYS A 300 12.29 3.03 -9.40
N GLU A 301 11.31 3.38 -8.56
CA GLU A 301 11.54 4.13 -7.32
C GLU A 301 12.42 3.36 -6.35
N MET A 302 12.19 2.06 -6.20
CA MET A 302 12.98 1.15 -5.36
C MET A 302 14.43 1.12 -5.82
N LEU A 303 14.66 0.86 -7.13
CA LEU A 303 15.99 0.86 -7.71
C LEU A 303 16.71 2.21 -7.53
N ALA A 304 16.02 3.32 -7.78
CA ALA A 304 16.61 4.66 -7.69
C ALA A 304 16.97 5.08 -6.25
N ASN A 305 16.39 4.45 -5.24
CA ASN A 305 16.59 4.79 -3.83
C ASN A 305 17.33 3.69 -3.04
N GLU A 306 17.89 2.67 -3.68
CA GLU A 306 18.56 1.54 -3.02
C GLU A 306 19.65 1.98 -2.03
N GLU A 307 20.58 2.82 -2.48
CA GLU A 307 21.72 3.30 -1.67
C GLU A 307 21.26 4.09 -0.44
N LYS A 308 20.28 4.98 -0.65
CA LYS A 308 19.69 5.77 0.45
C LYS A 308 18.95 4.85 1.42
N THR A 309 18.21 3.88 0.90
CA THR A 309 17.47 2.89 1.71
C THR A 309 18.44 2.03 2.53
N TRP A 310 19.54 1.58 1.92
CA TRP A 310 20.60 0.83 2.59
C TRP A 310 21.25 1.64 3.71
N THR A 311 21.57 2.90 3.44
CA THR A 311 22.12 3.81 4.45
C THR A 311 21.16 4.04 5.62
N HIS A 312 19.88 4.27 5.32
CA HIS A 312 18.85 4.45 6.33
C HIS A 312 18.61 3.17 7.14
N PHE A 313 18.63 2.00 6.51
CA PHE A 313 18.55 0.68 7.15
C PHE A 313 19.62 0.52 8.22
N LEU A 314 20.91 0.63 7.82
CA LEU A 314 22.04 0.44 8.73
C LEU A 314 22.02 1.43 9.89
N ASN A 315 21.76 2.70 9.60
CA ASN A 315 21.69 3.74 10.61
C ASN A 315 20.56 3.51 11.61
N THR A 316 19.41 3.05 11.14
CA THR A 316 18.23 2.81 11.99
C THR A 316 18.46 1.58 12.87
N ALA A 317 18.86 0.46 12.29
CA ALA A 317 19.13 -0.77 13.03
C ALA A 317 20.23 -0.55 14.11
N THR A 318 21.32 0.13 13.75
CA THR A 318 22.41 0.43 14.70
C THR A 318 21.92 1.30 15.87
N LYS A 319 21.05 2.27 15.61
CA LYS A 319 20.47 3.12 16.68
C LYS A 319 19.55 2.32 17.59
N ILE A 320 18.72 1.45 17.04
CA ILE A 320 17.83 0.57 17.80
C ILE A 320 18.64 -0.38 18.68
N GLU A 321 19.67 -1.03 18.12
CA GLU A 321 20.56 -1.94 18.85
C GLU A 321 21.21 -1.23 20.04
N LYS A 322 21.83 -0.06 19.80
CA LYS A 322 22.43 0.76 20.87
C LYS A 322 21.41 1.19 21.93
N ARG A 323 20.16 1.45 21.55
CA ARG A 323 19.10 1.81 22.50
C ARG A 323 18.67 0.61 23.34
N ARG A 324 18.58 -0.58 22.75
CA ARG A 324 18.24 -1.82 23.45
C ARG A 324 19.30 -2.20 24.48
N LEU A 325 20.58 -2.01 24.18
CA LEU A 325 21.68 -2.28 25.11
C LEU A 325 21.74 -1.35 26.33
N LYS A 326 21.03 -0.21 26.30
CA LYS A 326 20.97 0.76 27.40
C LYS A 326 19.77 0.57 28.33
N ARG A 327 18.86 -0.35 28.01
CA ARG A 327 17.70 -0.70 28.82
C ARG A 327 18.01 -1.96 29.60
#